data_AF-A0A0R0AQ63-F1
#
_entry.id   AF-A0A0R0AQ63-F1
#
_cell.length_a   1.000
_cell.length_b   1.000
_cell.length_c   1.000
_cell.angle_alpha   90.00
_cell.angle_beta   90.00
_cell.angle_gamma   90.00
#
_symmetry.space_group_name_H-M   'P 1'
#
loop_
_entity.id
_entity.type
_entity.pdbx_description
1 polymer ?
#
loop_
_entity_poly.entity_id
_entity_poly.type
_entity_poly.pdbx_seq_one_letter_code
_entity_poly.pdbx_strand_id
1 'polypeptide(L)'
;MEGYSPACYWFRATRFPVLPDEDLDTSPGIYGRVLAHWLRDGLVAAGYRGARLYPTPWGWCIVVSRHPQCLWVGCGGVLMEEDGPAPEVVRADTVLWHCHAACERPAWWRLGWRRQDTDAVLRELDLLLRRLLLEEPEIQQVEPPP
;
A
#
# COMPACT_ATOMS: atom_id res chain seq x y z
N MET A 1 18.64 6.78 -18.45
CA MET A 1 18.05 5.49 -18.06
C MET A 1 16.97 5.80 -17.05
N GLU A 2 15.73 5.67 -17.49
CA GLU A 2 14.56 5.81 -16.63
C GLU A 2 14.48 4.53 -15.81
N GLY A 3 14.50 4.65 -14.47
CA GLY A 3 14.38 3.49 -13.58
C GLY A 3 12.96 2.93 -13.61
N TYR A 4 12.78 1.72 -13.08
CA TYR A 4 11.43 1.14 -12.94
C TYR A 4 10.54 2.02 -12.06
N SER A 5 9.39 2.42 -12.59
CA SER A 5 8.33 3.10 -11.83
C SER A 5 7.23 2.08 -11.52
N PRO A 6 7.00 1.74 -10.24
CA PRO A 6 5.89 0.88 -9.86
C PRO A 6 4.54 1.57 -10.11
N ALA A 7 3.50 0.79 -10.33
CA ALA A 7 2.15 1.32 -10.45
C ALA A 7 1.57 1.67 -9.07
N CYS A 8 0.66 2.64 -9.04
CA CYS A 8 -0.28 2.80 -7.93
C CYS A 8 -1.62 2.20 -8.35
N TYR A 9 -2.06 1.16 -7.65
CA TYR A 9 -3.32 0.49 -7.92
C TYR A 9 -4.43 1.17 -7.15
N TRP A 10 -5.47 1.58 -7.85
CA TRP A 10 -6.69 2.16 -7.27
C TRP A 10 -7.85 1.21 -7.51
N PHE A 11 -8.69 1.00 -6.49
CA PHE A 11 -9.78 0.03 -6.57
C PHE A 11 -10.90 0.30 -5.55
N ARG A 12 -12.06 -0.28 -5.84
CA ARG A 12 -13.20 -0.38 -4.91
C ARG A 12 -13.30 -1.82 -4.42
N ALA A 13 -13.64 -2.00 -3.15
CA ALA A 13 -13.82 -3.32 -2.56
C ALA A 13 -14.61 -3.24 -1.24
N THR A 14 -15.55 -4.16 -1.05
CA THR A 14 -16.30 -4.33 0.22
C THR A 14 -15.56 -5.19 1.24
N ARG A 15 -14.58 -5.96 0.77
CA ARG A 15 -13.77 -6.90 1.57
C ARG A 15 -13.04 -6.26 2.74
N PHE A 16 -12.74 -4.96 2.63
CA PHE A 16 -11.94 -4.22 3.60
C PHE A 16 -12.85 -3.34 4.45
N PRO A 17 -13.49 -3.88 5.51
CA PRO A 17 -14.25 -3.04 6.43
C PRO A 17 -13.33 -2.00 7.07
N VAL A 18 -13.79 -0.76 7.15
CA VAL A 18 -13.15 0.26 7.97
C VAL A 18 -13.47 -0.04 9.43
N LEU A 19 -12.42 -0.23 10.24
CA LEU A 19 -12.62 -0.48 11.67
C LEU A 19 -12.92 0.83 12.39
N PRO A 20 -13.74 0.80 13.46
CA PRO A 20 -13.93 1.96 14.32
C PRO A 20 -12.57 2.51 14.79
N ASP A 21 -12.44 3.83 14.73
CA ASP A 21 -11.26 4.56 15.21
C ASP A 21 -9.93 4.13 14.56
N GLU A 22 -9.93 3.49 13.38
CA GLU A 22 -8.67 3.08 12.74
C GLU A 22 -7.82 4.24 12.26
N ASP A 23 -8.46 5.40 12.04
CA ASP A 23 -7.83 6.63 11.63
C ASP A 23 -7.17 7.41 12.79
N LEU A 24 -7.38 6.97 14.04
CA LEU A 24 -6.63 7.49 15.21
C LEU A 24 -5.14 7.17 15.16
N ASP A 25 -4.78 6.02 14.57
CA ASP A 25 -3.38 5.64 14.39
C ASP A 25 -2.75 6.33 13.17
N THR A 26 -3.56 6.80 12.22
CA THR A 26 -3.13 7.44 10.97
C THR A 26 -3.44 8.93 10.98
N SER A 27 -4.27 9.42 10.07
CA SER A 27 -4.78 10.79 10.02
C SER A 27 -6.28 10.73 9.75
N PRO A 28 -7.07 11.68 10.27
CA PRO A 28 -8.52 11.65 10.12
C PRO A 28 -8.96 11.43 8.67
N GLY A 29 -9.87 10.48 8.47
CA GLY A 29 -10.37 10.14 7.13
C GLY A 29 -9.41 9.32 6.25
N ILE A 30 -8.29 8.85 6.81
CA ILE A 30 -7.30 8.01 6.11
C ILE A 30 -7.34 6.58 6.66
N TYR A 31 -7.82 5.66 5.82
CA TYR A 31 -8.06 4.27 6.17
C TYR A 31 -6.99 3.35 5.57
N GLY A 32 -7.09 2.05 5.85
CA GLY A 32 -6.28 1.04 5.16
C GLY A 32 -5.73 -0.06 6.05
N ARG A 33 -6.13 -0.13 7.33
CA ARG A 33 -5.58 -1.13 8.25
C ARG A 33 -5.87 -2.55 7.76
N VAL A 34 -7.13 -2.85 7.45
CA VAL A 34 -7.55 -4.18 7.02
C VAL A 34 -6.92 -4.56 5.67
N LEU A 35 -6.85 -3.61 4.73
CA LEU A 35 -6.14 -3.78 3.46
C LEU A 35 -4.67 -4.14 3.69
N ALA A 36 -3.97 -3.41 4.58
CA ALA A 36 -2.57 -3.64 4.86
C ALA A 36 -2.33 -4.99 5.53
N HIS A 37 -3.20 -5.42 6.43
CA HIS A 37 -3.17 -6.75 7.02
C HIS A 37 -3.34 -7.86 5.97
N TRP A 38 -4.34 -7.73 5.08
CA TRP A 38 -4.58 -8.69 4.02
C TRP A 38 -3.40 -8.78 3.03
N LEU A 39 -2.87 -7.64 2.60
CA LEU A 39 -1.69 -7.60 1.73
C LEU A 39 -0.46 -8.19 2.42
N ARG A 40 -0.21 -7.88 3.70
CA ARG A 40 0.89 -8.47 4.47
C ARG A 40 0.79 -9.99 4.47
N ASP A 41 -0.39 -10.55 4.68
CA ASP A 41 -0.58 -12.00 4.72
C ASP A 41 -0.28 -12.64 3.35
N GLY A 42 -0.71 -12.01 2.26
CA GLY A 42 -0.33 -12.40 0.90
C GLY A 42 1.19 -12.34 0.65
N LEU A 43 1.85 -11.27 1.10
CA LEU A 43 3.30 -11.10 1.00
C LEU A 43 4.05 -12.16 1.83
N VAL A 44 3.61 -12.45 3.05
CA VAL A 44 4.19 -13.49 3.91
C VAL A 44 4.04 -14.87 3.27
N ALA A 45 2.87 -15.18 2.70
CA ALA A 45 2.64 -16.43 1.97
C ALA A 45 3.54 -16.57 0.74
N ALA A 46 3.88 -15.46 0.08
CA ALA A 46 4.82 -15.41 -1.04
C ALA A 46 6.31 -15.45 -0.62
N GLY A 47 6.62 -15.45 0.68
CA GLY A 47 7.98 -15.60 1.21
C GLY A 47 8.53 -14.40 1.97
N TYR A 48 7.83 -13.27 2.00
CA TYR A 48 8.25 -12.07 2.74
C TYR A 48 7.91 -12.14 4.24
N ARG A 49 8.46 -13.15 4.93
CA ARG A 49 8.16 -13.48 6.35
C ARG A 49 8.46 -12.37 7.36
N GLY A 50 9.29 -11.39 6.98
CA GLY A 50 9.65 -10.24 7.81
C GLY A 50 8.73 -9.03 7.67
N ALA A 51 7.65 -9.12 6.89
CA ALA A 51 6.75 -8.00 6.62
C ALA A 51 6.12 -7.47 7.93
N ARG A 52 6.26 -6.16 8.18
CA ARG A 52 5.74 -5.48 9.38
C ARG A 52 4.88 -4.28 9.01
N LEU A 53 3.84 -4.04 9.79
CA LEU A 53 2.89 -2.95 9.60
C LEU A 53 3.28 -1.74 10.46
N TYR A 54 3.16 -0.55 9.87
CA TYR A 54 3.37 0.72 10.54
C TYR A 54 2.25 1.67 10.11
N PRO A 55 1.52 2.29 11.04
CA PRO A 55 0.60 3.36 10.68
C PRO A 55 1.40 4.60 10.26
N THR A 56 0.83 5.39 9.36
CA THR A 56 1.42 6.60 8.78
C THR A 56 0.35 7.66 8.53
N PRO A 57 0.71 8.95 8.38
CA PRO A 57 -0.29 9.99 8.10
C PRO A 57 -1.06 9.82 6.78
N TRP A 58 -0.57 8.97 5.87
CA TRP A 58 -1.18 8.70 4.56
C TRP A 58 -1.77 7.29 4.46
N GLY A 59 -1.84 6.54 5.56
CA GLY A 59 -2.39 5.18 5.61
C GLY A 59 -1.46 4.22 6.34
N TRP A 60 -1.27 3.02 5.80
CA TRP A 60 -0.48 1.96 6.40
C TRP A 60 0.70 1.58 5.52
N CYS A 61 1.87 1.42 6.14
CA CYS A 61 3.08 0.99 5.49
C CYS A 61 3.41 -0.46 5.88
N ILE A 62 3.54 -1.34 4.89
CA ILE A 62 4.06 -2.69 5.05
C ILE A 62 5.55 -2.66 4.72
N VAL A 63 6.42 -2.62 5.72
CA VAL A 63 7.87 -2.72 5.51
C VAL A 63 8.22 -4.19 5.28
N VAL A 64 8.65 -4.50 4.05
CA VAL A 64 8.94 -5.85 3.57
C VAL A 64 10.40 -6.22 3.82
N SER A 65 11.31 -5.28 3.60
CA SER A 65 12.73 -5.41 3.94
C SER A 65 13.31 -4.06 4.34
N ARG A 66 14.29 -4.07 5.25
CA ARG A 66 15.09 -2.89 5.61
C ARG A 66 16.53 -2.95 5.10
N HIS A 67 16.99 -4.12 4.66
CA HIS A 67 18.37 -4.33 4.22
C HIS A 67 18.41 -5.40 3.09
N PRO A 68 19.22 -5.21 2.03
CA PRO A 68 20.07 -4.04 1.79
C PRO A 68 19.26 -2.79 1.40
N GLN A 69 18.00 -2.94 0.99
CA GLN A 69 17.13 -1.85 0.55
C GLN A 69 15.86 -1.78 1.41
N CYS A 70 15.36 -0.57 1.64
CA CYS A 70 14.09 -0.35 2.33
C CYS A 70 12.95 -0.53 1.34
N LEU A 71 12.43 -1.75 1.26
CA LEU A 71 11.34 -2.13 0.37
C LEU A 71 10.04 -2.16 1.18
N TRP A 72 8.99 -1.52 0.66
CA TRP A 72 7.73 -1.38 1.37
C TRP A 72 6.53 -1.29 0.43
N VAL A 73 5.34 -1.53 0.98
CA VAL A 73 4.05 -1.33 0.30
C VAL A 73 3.25 -0.29 1.07
N GLY A 74 2.82 0.77 0.39
CA GLY A 74 1.85 1.72 0.94
C GLY A 74 0.43 1.23 0.70
N CYS A 75 -0.43 1.33 1.70
CA CYS A 75 -1.85 0.97 1.64
C CYS A 75 -2.66 2.14 2.19
N GLY A 76 -3.65 2.63 1.47
CA GLY A 76 -4.50 3.72 1.91
C GLY A 76 -5.93 3.59 1.43
N GLY A 77 -6.82 4.33 2.05
CA GLY A 77 -8.22 4.45 1.65
C GLY A 77 -8.74 5.85 1.97
N VAL A 78 -9.49 6.43 1.04
CA VAL A 78 -10.11 7.75 1.17
C VAL A 78 -11.59 7.66 0.82
N LEU A 79 -12.44 8.49 1.44
CA LEU A 79 -13.87 8.53 1.11
C LEU A 79 -14.10 9.03 -0.31
N MET A 80 -14.97 8.35 -1.05
CA MET A 80 -15.52 8.81 -2.32
C MET A 80 -16.64 9.79 -2.03
N GLU A 81 -16.31 11.08 -1.92
CA GLU A 81 -17.28 12.18 -1.78
C GLU A 81 -18.15 12.14 -0.51
N GLU A 82 -17.69 12.80 0.56
CA GLU A 82 -18.59 13.46 1.51
C GLU A 82 -18.05 14.87 1.80
N ASP A 83 -18.68 15.89 1.21
CA ASP A 83 -18.54 17.26 1.70
C ASP A 83 -19.13 17.31 3.12
N GLY A 84 -18.26 17.31 4.14
CA GLY A 84 -18.71 17.30 5.53
C GLY A 84 -17.74 16.60 6.49
N PRO A 85 -18.09 16.49 7.77
CA PRO A 85 -17.36 15.65 8.70
C PRO A 85 -17.47 14.18 8.28
N ALA A 86 -16.42 13.39 8.53
CA ALA A 86 -16.46 11.95 8.29
C ALA A 86 -17.64 11.30 9.06
N PRO A 87 -18.29 10.30 8.47
CA PRO A 87 -19.44 9.67 9.09
C PRO A 87 -18.98 8.84 10.30
N GLU A 88 -19.83 8.72 11.32
CA GLU A 88 -19.55 7.90 12.50
C GLU A 88 -19.30 6.43 12.14
N VAL A 89 -19.92 5.95 11.06
CA VAL A 89 -19.71 4.61 10.51
C VAL A 89 -19.37 4.74 9.04
N VAL A 90 -18.13 4.38 8.71
CA VAL A 90 -17.63 4.36 7.32
C VAL A 90 -17.94 3.00 6.70
N ARG A 91 -18.58 3.02 5.53
CA ARG A 91 -18.86 1.79 4.77
C ARG A 91 -17.71 1.50 3.82
N ALA A 92 -17.36 0.22 3.66
CA ALA A 92 -16.27 -0.17 2.75
C ALA A 92 -16.56 0.18 1.27
N ASP A 93 -17.83 0.21 0.87
CA ASP A 93 -18.25 0.57 -0.49
C ASP A 93 -18.18 2.07 -0.81
N THR A 94 -17.99 2.92 0.20
CA THR A 94 -17.79 4.37 0.05
C THR A 94 -16.30 4.75 0.09
N VAL A 95 -15.39 3.78 0.18
CA VAL A 95 -13.94 4.03 0.23
C VAL A 95 -13.31 3.68 -1.10
N LEU A 96 -12.50 4.62 -1.60
CA LEU A 96 -11.56 4.39 -2.69
C LEU A 96 -10.22 3.96 -2.09
N TRP A 97 -9.85 2.70 -2.34
CA TRP A 97 -8.63 2.10 -1.83
C TRP A 97 -7.49 2.29 -2.82
N HIS A 98 -6.26 2.38 -2.29
CA HIS A 98 -5.07 2.35 -3.10
C HIS A 98 -3.92 1.60 -2.43
N CYS A 99 -3.04 1.04 -3.25
CA CYS A 99 -1.74 0.55 -2.78
C CYS A 99 -0.66 0.63 -3.85
N HIS A 100 0.59 0.73 -3.43
CA HIS A 100 1.74 0.75 -4.33
C HIS A 100 2.98 0.14 -3.66
N ALA A 101 3.84 -0.47 -4.47
CA ALA A 101 5.17 -0.88 -4.03
C ALA A 101 6.14 0.30 -4.12
N ALA A 102 7.09 0.39 -3.20
CA ALA A 102 8.12 1.41 -3.22
C ALA A 102 9.43 0.90 -2.60
N CYS A 103 10.52 1.55 -2.99
CA CYS A 103 11.84 1.31 -2.44
C CYS A 103 12.47 2.66 -2.07
N GLU A 104 12.80 2.87 -0.79
CA GLU A 104 13.59 4.04 -0.43
C GLU A 104 15.05 3.80 -0.82
N ARG A 105 15.66 4.82 -1.41
CA ARG A 105 17.08 4.85 -1.75
C ARG A 105 17.75 5.83 -0.78
N PRO A 106 18.48 5.36 0.25
CA PRO A 106 19.18 6.24 1.17
C PRO A 106 20.07 7.24 0.42
N ALA A 107 20.07 8.50 0.85
CA ALA A 107 20.80 9.56 0.17
C ALA A 107 22.31 9.27 0.02
N TRP A 108 22.90 8.52 0.95
CA TRP A 108 24.31 8.11 0.93
C TRP A 108 24.65 7.11 -0.19
N TRP A 109 23.68 6.41 -0.80
CA TRP A 109 23.92 5.62 -2.02
C TRP A 109 24.26 6.46 -3.25
N ARG A 110 23.96 7.76 -3.23
CA ARG A 110 24.36 8.68 -4.31
C ARG A 110 25.87 8.99 -4.28
N LEU A 111 26.57 8.66 -3.18
CA LEU A 111 27.95 9.08 -2.90
C LEU A 111 29.03 8.03 -3.20
N GLY A 112 28.71 6.89 -3.83
CA GLY A 112 29.74 6.11 -4.54
C GLY A 112 30.04 4.68 -4.08
N TRP A 113 29.14 4.02 -3.35
CA TRP A 113 29.16 2.55 -3.24
C TRP A 113 28.10 1.95 -4.15
N ARG A 114 28.47 0.89 -4.90
CA ARG A 114 27.69 0.20 -5.95
C ARG A 114 26.21 0.57 -5.95
N ARG A 115 25.75 1.25 -7.02
CA ARG A 115 24.31 1.33 -7.35
C ARG A 115 23.79 -0.10 -7.38
N GLN A 116 23.05 -0.50 -6.34
CA GLN A 116 22.29 -1.74 -6.43
C GLN A 116 21.15 -1.49 -7.40
N ASP A 117 20.98 -2.40 -8.34
CA ASP A 117 19.78 -2.42 -9.17
C ASP A 117 18.60 -2.82 -8.26
N THR A 118 17.89 -1.80 -7.78
CA THR A 118 16.69 -1.96 -6.96
C THR A 118 15.47 -2.26 -7.82
N ASP A 119 15.58 -2.11 -9.14
CA ASP A 119 14.43 -2.09 -10.04
C ASP A 119 13.89 -3.50 -10.20
N ALA A 120 14.76 -4.52 -10.22
CA ALA A 120 14.33 -5.92 -10.27
C ALA A 120 13.48 -6.31 -9.04
N VAL A 121 13.93 -5.98 -7.83
CA VAL A 121 13.21 -6.34 -6.59
C VAL A 121 11.95 -5.50 -6.39
N LEU A 122 11.97 -4.24 -6.78
CA LEU A 122 10.80 -3.38 -6.76
C LEU A 122 9.74 -3.86 -7.77
N ARG A 123 10.17 -4.25 -8.97
CA ARG A 123 9.30 -4.84 -9.99
C ARG A 123 8.72 -6.17 -9.55
N GLU A 124 9.49 -7.02 -8.88
CA GLU A 124 8.98 -8.28 -8.33
C GLU A 124 7.86 -8.04 -7.31
N LEU A 125 8.08 -7.11 -6.37
CA LEU A 125 7.06 -6.74 -5.38
C LEU A 125 5.82 -6.14 -6.04
N ASP A 126 5.99 -5.25 -7.00
CA ASP A 126 4.88 -4.63 -7.73
C ASP A 126 4.06 -5.65 -8.52
N LEU A 127 4.71 -6.61 -9.18
CA LEU A 127 4.02 -7.69 -9.91
C LEU A 127 3.28 -8.65 -8.96
N LEU A 128 3.85 -8.94 -7.79
CA LEU A 128 3.16 -9.71 -6.77
C LEU A 128 1.94 -8.95 -6.24
N LEU A 129 2.07 -7.64 -5.98
CA LEU A 129 0.97 -6.80 -5.55
C LEU A 129 -0.16 -6.82 -6.59
N ARG A 130 0.16 -6.59 -7.86
CA ARG A 130 -0.78 -6.70 -8.97
C ARG A 130 -1.50 -8.04 -8.99
N ARG A 131 -0.76 -9.13 -8.82
CA ARG A 131 -1.32 -10.48 -8.84
C ARG A 131 -2.31 -10.69 -7.70
N LEU A 132 -1.94 -10.33 -6.47
CA LEU A 132 -2.82 -10.44 -5.30
C LEU A 132 -4.13 -9.67 -5.52
N LEU A 133 -4.04 -8.46 -6.08
CA LEU A 133 -5.22 -7.64 -6.37
C LEU A 133 -6.11 -8.22 -7.47
N LEU A 134 -5.53 -8.82 -8.51
CA LEU A 134 -6.28 -9.41 -9.62
C LEU A 134 -6.91 -10.76 -9.26
N GLU A 135 -6.33 -11.50 -8.32
CA GLU A 135 -6.84 -12.79 -7.87
C GLU A 135 -7.97 -12.67 -6.84
N GLU A 136 -8.20 -11.48 -6.26
CA GLU A 136 -9.28 -11.23 -5.31
C GLU A 136 -10.57 -10.80 -6.03
N PRO A 137 -11.64 -11.62 -6.03
CA PRO A 137 -12.84 -11.36 -6.82
C PRO A 137 -13.66 -10.15 -6.35
N GLU A 138 -13.50 -9.71 -5.10
CA GLU A 138 -14.20 -8.52 -4.57
C GLU A 138 -13.51 -7.19 -4.94
N ILE A 139 -12.34 -7.23 -5.58
CA ILE A 139 -11.59 -6.04 -5.99
C ILE A 139 -11.99 -5.61 -7.40
N GLN A 140 -12.58 -4.43 -7.51
CA GLN A 140 -12.84 -3.78 -8.79
C GLN A 140 -11.81 -2.66 -9.02
N GLN A 141 -10.89 -2.87 -9.95
CA GLN A 141 -9.91 -1.84 -10.32
C GLN A 141 -10.59 -0.63 -10.95
N VAL A 142 -10.08 0.57 -10.62
CA VAL A 142 -10.53 1.84 -11.17
C VAL A 142 -9.32 2.68 -11.59
N GLU A 143 -9.57 3.73 -12.35
CA GLU A 143 -8.55 4.73 -12.66
C GLU A 143 -8.18 5.54 -11.41
N PRO A 144 -6.93 6.04 -11.32
CA PRO A 144 -6.55 6.97 -10.27
C PRO A 144 -7.43 8.23 -10.30
N PRO A 145 -7.72 8.85 -9.13
CA PRO A 145 -8.39 10.14 -9.10
C PRO A 145 -7.55 11.22 -9.83
N PRO A 146 -8.20 12.22 -10.44
CA PRO A 146 -7.54 13.27 -11.23
C PRO A 146 -6.66 14.21 -10.39
#